data_AF-A0A2P6S777-F1
#
_entry.id   AF-A0A2P6S777-F1
#
_cell.length_a   1.000
_cell.length_b   1.000
_cell.length_c   1.000
_cell.angle_alpha   90.00
_cell.angle_beta   90.00
_cell.angle_gamma   90.00
#
_symmetry.space_group_name_H-M   'P 1'
#
loop_
_entity.id
_entity.type
_entity.pdbx_description
1 polymer ?
#
loop_
_entity_poly.entity_id
_entity_poly.type
_entity_poly.pdbx_seq_one_letter_code
_entity_poly.pdbx_strand_id
1 'polypeptide(L)'
;MVWCYFMLRDINWLSVARIRLEKAKEGLERAHGKDSSRVRLLQAGRYPERALYLILELLEGVAAYQRGQVDKSMKVLTSVQELFTQLQVLDESLCLVMIMGFRERDTKRALRMSNQDVSISPV
;
A
#
# COMPACT_ATOMS: atom_id res chain seq x y z
N MET A 1 -10.62 -7.50 7.92
CA MET A 1 -11.98 -7.16 8.42
C MET A 1 -12.94 -6.77 7.30
N VAL A 2 -12.77 -5.65 6.59
CA VAL A 2 -13.68 -5.25 5.48
C VAL A 2 -13.78 -6.34 4.40
N TRP A 3 -12.65 -6.92 3.97
CA TRP A 3 -12.61 -8.05 3.03
C TRP A 3 -13.38 -9.29 3.52
N CYS A 4 -13.28 -9.61 4.81
CA CYS A 4 -13.98 -10.75 5.41
C CYS A 4 -15.50 -10.56 5.34
N TYR A 5 -15.99 -9.36 5.68
CA TYR A 5 -17.43 -9.07 5.62
C TYR A 5 -17.95 -8.97 4.19
N PHE A 6 -17.13 -8.47 3.27
CA PHE A 6 -17.42 -8.50 1.83
C PHE A 6 -17.65 -9.94 1.35
N MET A 7 -16.73 -10.86 1.68
CA MET A 7 -16.83 -12.26 1.29
C MET A 7 -18.04 -12.98 1.90
N LEU A 8 -18.41 -12.62 3.14
CA LEU A 8 -19.59 -13.15 3.84
C LEU A 8 -20.92 -12.54 3.37
N ARG A 9 -20.87 -11.51 2.49
CA ARG A 9 -22.03 -10.75 2.00
C ARG A 9 -22.92 -10.16 3.10
N ASP A 10 -22.35 -9.90 4.27
CA ASP A 10 -23.09 -9.33 5.39
C ASP A 10 -23.07 -7.80 5.34
N ILE A 11 -24.19 -7.24 4.89
CA ILE A 11 -24.37 -5.80 4.63
C ILE A 11 -24.31 -4.98 5.93
N ASN A 12 -24.78 -5.52 7.05
CA ASN A 12 -24.79 -4.81 8.33
C ASN A 12 -23.37 -4.64 8.86
N TRP A 13 -22.58 -5.71 8.84
CA TRP A 13 -21.20 -5.69 9.29
C TRP A 13 -20.28 -4.90 8.38
N LEU A 14 -20.61 -4.82 7.09
CA LEU A 14 -19.91 -3.96 6.15
C LEU A 14 -20.02 -2.47 6.53
N SER A 15 -21.21 -2.02 6.97
CA SER A 15 -21.40 -0.63 7.42
C SER A 15 -20.50 -0.29 8.61
N VAL A 16 -20.35 -1.22 9.56
CA VAL A 16 -19.48 -1.11 10.73
C VAL A 16 -18.01 -1.13 10.32
N ALA A 17 -17.64 -2.02 9.41
CA ALA A 17 -16.29 -2.13 8.90
C ALA A 17 -15.83 -0.83 8.21
N ARG A 18 -16.74 -0.15 7.51
CA ARG A 18 -16.50 1.17 6.93
C ARG A 18 -16.24 2.24 7.98
N ILE A 19 -17.06 2.33 9.03
CA ILE A 19 -16.85 3.31 10.12
C ILE A 19 -15.47 3.09 10.76
N ARG A 20 -15.07 1.83 10.94
CA ARG A 20 -13.74 1.48 11.45
C ARG A 20 -12.63 1.86 10.47
N LEU A 21 -12.85 1.68 9.16
CA LEU A 21 -11.90 2.08 8.12
C LEU A 21 -11.69 3.61 8.09
N GLU A 22 -12.77 4.37 8.24
CA GLU A 22 -12.76 5.84 8.29
C GLU A 22 -12.01 6.35 9.52
N LYS A 23 -12.30 5.80 10.71
CA LYS A 23 -11.54 6.09 11.94
C LYS A 23 -10.06 5.72 11.83
N ALA A 24 -9.75 4.60 11.16
CA ALA A 24 -8.37 4.21 10.91
C ALA A 24 -7.65 5.23 10.01
N LYS A 25 -8.31 5.73 8.96
CA LYS A 25 -7.80 6.81 8.11
C LYS A 25 -7.49 8.08 8.89
N GLU A 26 -8.44 8.56 9.69
CA GLU A 26 -8.25 9.75 10.52
C GLU A 26 -7.11 9.57 11.53
N GLY A 27 -7.02 8.39 12.14
CA GLY A 27 -5.93 8.05 13.06
C GLY A 27 -4.57 8.08 12.37
N LEU A 28 -4.50 7.51 11.16
CA LEU A 28 -3.28 7.43 10.37
C LEU A 28 -2.85 8.80 9.87
N GLU A 29 -3.77 9.64 9.39
CA GLU A 29 -3.49 11.02 9.00
C GLU A 29 -2.99 11.85 10.19
N ARG A 30 -3.61 11.69 11.37
CA ARG A 30 -3.16 12.36 12.60
C ARG A 30 -1.76 11.91 13.01
N ALA A 31 -1.40 10.65 12.79
CA ALA A 31 -0.10 10.06 13.15
C ALA A 31 1.00 10.37 12.12
N HIS A 32 0.67 10.38 10.82
CA HIS A 32 1.65 10.51 9.73
C HIS A 32 1.68 11.91 9.09
N GLY A 33 0.79 12.80 9.52
CA GLY A 33 0.57 14.09 8.88
C GLY A 33 -0.30 13.96 7.63
N LYS A 34 -0.89 15.08 7.21
CA LYS A 34 -1.66 15.17 5.98
C LYS A 34 -0.80 14.69 4.80
N ASP A 35 -1.37 13.85 3.94
CA ASP A 35 -0.69 13.21 2.81
C ASP A 35 0.63 12.54 3.21
N SER A 36 0.71 12.02 4.44
CA SER A 36 1.90 11.35 4.97
C SER A 36 3.15 12.22 4.98
N SER A 37 2.98 13.55 5.01
CA SER A 37 4.08 14.52 4.96
C SER A 37 5.06 14.37 6.12
N ARG A 38 4.54 14.21 7.35
CA ARG A 38 5.37 14.10 8.56
C ARG A 38 6.18 12.80 8.59
N VAL A 39 5.56 11.67 8.26
CA VAL A 39 6.28 10.38 8.25
C VAL A 39 7.33 10.33 7.14
N ARG A 40 7.03 10.86 5.94
CA ARG A 40 8.02 10.97 4.85
C ARG A 40 9.20 11.85 5.23
N LEU A 41 8.96 12.95 5.94
CA LEU A 41 10.01 13.83 6.44
C LEU A 41 10.91 13.11 7.46
N LEU A 42 10.30 12.41 8.44
CA LEU A 42 11.04 11.71 9.49
C LEU A 42 11.85 10.52 8.97
N GLN A 43 11.38 9.86 7.91
CA GLN A 43 12.01 8.68 7.34
C GLN A 43 12.88 8.98 6.11
N ALA A 44 13.20 10.26 5.87
CA ALA A 44 14.03 10.70 4.74
C ALA A 44 13.54 10.16 3.38
N GLY A 45 12.22 10.18 3.16
CA GLY A 45 11.60 9.69 1.93
C GLY A 45 11.46 8.16 1.84
N ARG A 46 12.04 7.38 2.76
CA ARG A 46 11.71 5.97 2.91
C ARG A 46 10.32 5.89 3.53
N TYR A 47 9.45 5.04 3.00
CA TYR A 47 8.05 5.04 3.40
C TYR A 47 7.44 3.63 3.33
N PRO A 48 7.84 2.71 4.24
CA PRO A 48 7.35 1.33 4.25
C PRO A 48 5.85 1.25 4.56
N GLU A 49 5.27 2.25 5.20
CA GLU A 49 3.84 2.34 5.49
C GLU A 49 3.00 2.52 4.21
N ARG A 50 3.62 2.78 3.05
CA ARG A 50 2.93 2.86 1.76
C ARG A 50 2.09 1.60 1.46
N ALA A 51 2.54 0.42 1.89
CA ALA A 51 1.76 -0.82 1.78
C ALA A 51 0.49 -0.81 2.67
N LEU A 52 0.54 -0.17 3.83
CA LEU A 52 -0.63 0.00 4.70
C LEU A 52 -1.67 0.91 4.04
N TYR A 53 -1.24 2.03 3.44
CA TYR A 53 -2.13 2.94 2.71
C TYR A 53 -2.76 2.28 1.50
N LEU A 54 -2.00 1.48 0.75
CA LEU A 54 -2.52 0.66 -0.35
C LEU A 54 -3.69 -0.23 0.10
N ILE A 55 -3.52 -0.97 1.20
CA ILE A 55 -4.58 -1.84 1.74
C ILE A 55 -5.80 -1.02 2.14
N LEU A 56 -5.58 0.15 2.76
CA LEU A 56 -6.65 1.04 3.20
C LEU A 56 -7.47 1.58 2.02
N GLU A 57 -6.81 2.02 0.95
CA GLU A 57 -7.44 2.50 -0.28
C GLU A 57 -8.17 1.38 -1.02
N LEU A 58 -7.58 0.18 -1.09
CA LEU A 58 -8.23 -1.00 -1.65
C LEU A 58 -9.56 -1.29 -0.94
N LEU A 59 -9.56 -1.29 0.39
CA LEU A 59 -10.76 -1.53 1.18
C LEU A 59 -11.81 -0.42 1.01
N GLU A 60 -11.39 0.83 0.77
CA GLU A 60 -12.31 1.92 0.43
C GLU A 60 -12.94 1.72 -0.96
N GLY A 61 -12.14 1.31 -1.95
CA GLY A 61 -12.64 1.00 -3.30
C GLY A 61 -13.70 -0.09 -3.28
N VAL A 62 -13.47 -1.14 -2.48
CA VAL A 62 -14.45 -2.22 -2.26
C VAL A 62 -15.72 -1.71 -1.57
N ALA A 63 -15.59 -0.87 -0.53
CA ALA A 63 -16.74 -0.30 0.16
C ALA A 63 -17.55 0.66 -0.73
N ALA A 64 -16.90 1.40 -1.63
CA ALA A 64 -17.56 2.27 -2.61
C ALA A 64 -18.35 1.46 -3.65
N TYR A 65 -17.78 0.33 -4.12
CA TYR A 65 -18.45 -0.58 -5.05
C TYR A 65 -19.78 -1.10 -4.49
N GLN A 66 -19.78 -1.50 -3.22
CA GLN A 66 -20.98 -2.03 -2.55
C GLN A 66 -22.09 -0.99 -2.35
N ARG A 67 -21.77 0.31 -2.44
CA ARG A 67 -22.76 1.40 -2.39
C ARG A 67 -23.32 1.77 -3.76
N GLY A 68 -22.91 1.07 -4.82
CA GLY A 68 -23.22 1.45 -6.20
C GLY A 68 -22.44 2.67 -6.69
N GLN A 69 -21.43 3.14 -5.96
CA GLN A 69 -20.56 4.24 -6.38
C GLN A 69 -19.46 3.70 -7.32
N VAL A 70 -19.87 3.21 -8.49
CA VAL A 70 -18.97 2.51 -9.42
C VAL A 70 -17.85 3.42 -9.92
N ASP A 71 -18.13 4.67 -10.26
CA ASP A 71 -17.10 5.62 -10.73
C ASP A 71 -16.03 5.88 -9.66
N LYS A 72 -16.45 6.08 -8.40
CA LYS A 72 -15.52 6.28 -7.28
C LYS A 72 -14.69 5.02 -7.06
N SER A 73 -15.33 3.86 -7.05
CA SER A 73 -14.66 2.58 -6.87
C SER A 73 -13.61 2.35 -7.96
N MET A 74 -13.98 2.56 -9.22
CA MET A 74 -13.08 2.38 -10.36
C MET A 74 -11.85 3.28 -10.25
N LYS A 75 -12.03 4.58 -9.97
CA LYS A 75 -10.90 5.51 -9.79
C LYS A 75 -9.95 5.08 -8.68
N VAL A 76 -10.50 4.69 -7.53
CA VAL A 76 -9.69 4.24 -6.38
C VAL A 76 -8.95 2.95 -6.72
N LEU A 77 -9.63 1.97 -7.33
CA LEU A 77 -9.03 0.69 -7.67
C LEU A 77 -7.95 0.82 -8.75
N THR A 78 -8.11 1.71 -9.74
CA THR A 78 -7.06 2.01 -10.72
C THR A 78 -5.82 2.61 -10.05
N SER A 79 -6.00 3.60 -9.17
CA SER A 79 -4.89 4.20 -8.40
C SER A 79 -4.18 3.16 -7.53
N VAL A 80 -4.94 2.28 -6.86
CA VAL A 80 -4.40 1.16 -6.07
C VAL A 80 -3.61 0.20 -6.94
N GLN A 81 -4.07 -0.12 -8.15
CA GLN A 81 -3.36 -1.01 -9.06
C GLN A 81 -2.01 -0.42 -9.50
N GLU A 82 -1.98 0.87 -9.83
CA GLU A 82 -0.74 1.58 -10.17
C GLU A 82 0.24 1.59 -8.99
N LEU A 83 -0.26 1.91 -7.79
CA LEU A 83 0.53 1.92 -6.57
C LEU A 83 1.07 0.53 -6.19
N PHE A 84 0.26 -0.51 -6.38
CA PHE A 84 0.67 -1.90 -6.15
C PHE A 84 1.81 -2.30 -7.09
N THR A 85 1.70 -1.95 -8.36
CA THR A 85 2.75 -2.22 -9.36
C THR A 85 4.07 -1.54 -8.97
N GLN A 86 4.03 -0.32 -8.43
CA GLN A 86 5.23 0.38 -7.93
C GLN A 86 5.84 -0.26 -6.67
N LEU A 87 5.02 -0.93 -5.85
CA LEU A 87 5.46 -1.60 -4.62
C LEU A 87 5.99 -3.02 -4.87
N GLN A 88 5.65 -3.63 -6.01
CA GLN A 88 6.19 -4.93 -6.39
C GLN A 88 7.67 -4.80 -6.71
N VAL A 89 8.49 -5.66 -6.10
CA VAL A 89 9.91 -5.77 -6.44
C VAL A 89 10.02 -6.36 -7.83
N LEU A 90 10.63 -5.64 -8.77
CA LEU A 90 10.92 -6.12 -10.11
C LEU A 90 11.87 -7.33 -10.05
N ASP A 91 11.51 -8.39 -10.76
CA ASP A 91 12.31 -9.62 -10.83
C ASP A 91 13.70 -9.36 -11.41
N GLU A 92 13.82 -8.42 -12.36
CA GLU A 92 15.11 -7.98 -12.94
C GLU A 92 16.04 -7.39 -11.87
N SER A 93 15.52 -6.49 -11.03
CA SER A 93 16.27 -5.87 -9.92
C SER A 93 16.66 -6.88 -8.85
N LEU A 94 15.75 -7.82 -8.55
CA LEU A 94 15.98 -8.93 -7.63
C LEU A 94 17.10 -9.84 -8.13
N CYS A 95 17.03 -10.26 -9.40
CA CYS A 95 18.05 -11.09 -10.04
C CYS A 95 19.42 -10.41 -10.04
N LEU A 96 19.49 -9.12 -10.39
CA LEU A 96 20.76 -8.38 -10.43
C LEU A 96 21.49 -8.41 -9.09
N VAL A 97 20.77 -8.14 -7.99
CA VAL A 97 21.37 -8.14 -6.64
C VAL A 97 21.62 -9.58 -6.15
N MET A 98 20.80 -10.56 -6.53
CA MET A 98 21.09 -11.96 -6.21
C MET A 98 22.35 -12.49 -6.92
N ILE A 99 22.61 -12.07 -8.16
CA ILE A 99 23.84 -12.40 -8.90
C ILE A 99 25.09 -11.86 -8.18
N MET A 100 24.97 -10.75 -7.44
CA MET A 100 26.05 -10.22 -6.60
C MET A 100 26.30 -11.04 -5.31
N GLY A 101 25.58 -12.14 -5.10
CA GLY A 101 25.78 -13.07 -3.98
C GLY A 101 24.85 -12.85 -2.78
N PHE A 102 23.89 -11.93 -2.88
CA PHE A 102 22.92 -11.68 -1.82
C PHE A 102 21.79 -12.72 -1.82
N ARG A 103 21.31 -13.07 -0.62
CA ARG A 103 20.18 -13.98 -0.45
C ARG A 103 18.88 -13.28 -0.83
N GLU A 104 18.00 -13.99 -1.53
CA GLU A 104 16.72 -13.48 -2.03
C GLU A 104 15.90 -12.70 -0.98
N ARG A 105 15.82 -13.21 0.26
CA ARG A 105 15.08 -12.55 1.35
C ARG A 105 15.65 -11.18 1.71
N ASP A 106 16.97 -11.08 1.79
CA ASP A 106 17.67 -9.85 2.14
C ASP A 106 17.59 -8.86 0.97
N THR A 107 17.71 -9.34 -0.26
CA THR A 107 17.52 -8.56 -1.48
C THR A 107 16.12 -7.97 -1.58
N LYS A 108 15.06 -8.78 -1.40
CA LYS A 108 13.66 -8.28 -1.41
C LYS A 108 13.43 -7.21 -0.36
N ARG A 109 14.03 -7.37 0.83
CA ARG A 109 13.94 -6.36 1.90
C ARG A 109 14.68 -5.08 1.52
N ALA A 110 15.91 -5.20 1.02
CA ALA A 110 16.73 -4.06 0.61
C ALA A 110 16.06 -3.26 -0.52
N LEU A 111 15.59 -3.94 -1.57
CA LEU A 111 14.92 -3.30 -2.71
C LEU A 111 13.65 -2.55 -2.29
N ARG A 112 12.86 -3.08 -1.35
CA ARG A 112 11.70 -2.36 -0.80
C ARG A 112 12.09 -1.12 0.00
N MET A 113 13.20 -1.17 0.74
CA MET A 113 13.69 -0.04 1.56
C MET A 113 14.34 1.06 0.71
N SER A 114 14.90 0.69 -0.44
CA SER A 114 15.57 1.60 -1.38
C SER A 114 14.66 2.06 -2.54
N ASN A 115 13.34 1.82 -2.48
CA ASN A 115 12.41 2.13 -3.58
C ASN A 115 12.86 1.55 -4.95
N GLN A 116 13.43 0.35 -4.94
CA GLN A 116 13.97 -0.36 -6.12
C GLN A 116 15.12 0.37 -6.81
N ASP A 117 15.72 1.37 -6.17
CA ASP A 117 16.92 2.02 -6.66
C ASP A 117 18.11 1.05 -6.49
N VAL A 118 18.60 0.55 -7.62
CA VAL A 118 19.78 -0.33 -7.70
C VAL A 118 21.00 0.44 -8.21
N SER A 119 21.04 1.77 -8.03
CA SER A 119 22.20 2.58 -8.39
C SER A 119 23.47 1.94 -7.86
N ILE A 120 24.22 1.39 -8.81
CA ILE A 120 25.57 0.87 -8.64
C ILE A 120 26.37 2.08 -8.17
N SER A 121 26.76 2.13 -6.90
CA SER A 121 27.81 3.05 -6.48
C SER A 121 29.07 2.62 -7.21
N PRO A 122 29.55 3.36 -8.24
CA PRO A 122 30.87 3.11 -8.77
C PRO A 122 31.82 3.63 -7.68
N VAL A 123 32.69 2.75 -7.21
CA VAL A 123 33.86 3.13 -6.43
C VAL A 123 34.73 4.06 -7.26
#